data_AF-A0A4Q2QRZ6-F1
#
_entry.id   AF-A0A4Q2QRZ6-F1
#
_cell.length_a   1.000
_cell.length_b   1.000
_cell.length_c   1.000
_cell.angle_alpha   90.00
_cell.angle_beta   90.00
_cell.angle_gamma   90.00
#
_symmetry.space_group_name_H-M   'P 1'
#
loop_
_entity.id
_entity.type
_entity.pdbx_description
1 polymer ?
#
loop_
_entity_poly.entity_id
_entity_poly.type
_entity_poly.pdbx_seq_one_letter_code
_entity_poly.pdbx_strand_id
1 'polypeptide(L)'
;EQQEAWQAYAEGRDMNVTVKPAAHPVGTTLEVLDLFYNTPARRKFLRTEKTEFNHIDEIIRRIALARFDVTINLSHNGKIVRQYRAVPEGGQKERRLGAICGTAFLEQALAIEWQHGDLTLRGWVADPNHTTPALAEIQYCYVNGRMM
;
A
#
# COMPACT_ATOMS: atom_id res chain seq x y z
N GLU A 1 -11.41 -26.77 -8.24
CA GLU A 1 -10.92 -26.15 -6.98
C GLU A 1 -9.68 -26.91 -6.53
N GLN A 2 -8.65 -26.21 -6.08
CA GLN A 2 -7.40 -26.81 -5.63
C GLN A 2 -7.52 -27.09 -4.12
N GLN A 3 -7.49 -28.37 -3.74
CA GLN A 3 -7.71 -28.82 -2.35
C GLN A 3 -6.45 -28.76 -1.48
N GLU A 4 -5.28 -28.64 -2.11
CA GLU A 4 -3.97 -28.73 -1.48
C GLU A 4 -3.15 -27.48 -1.74
N ALA A 5 -2.39 -27.02 -0.75
CA ALA A 5 -1.46 -25.92 -0.92
C ALA A 5 -0.09 -26.41 -1.43
N TRP A 6 0.57 -25.52 -2.17
CA TRP A 6 1.85 -25.80 -2.82
C TRP A 6 2.81 -24.65 -2.56
N GLN A 7 4.08 -24.99 -2.39
CA GLN A 7 5.17 -24.04 -2.32
C GLN A 7 6.00 -24.16 -3.60
N ALA A 8 6.20 -23.02 -4.27
CA ALA A 8 7.17 -22.86 -5.34
C ALA A 8 8.38 -22.11 -4.80
N TYR A 9 9.59 -22.64 -5.04
CA TYR A 9 10.85 -22.01 -4.66
C TYR A 9 11.73 -21.87 -5.89
N ALA A 10 12.25 -20.66 -6.10
CA ALA A 10 13.15 -20.34 -7.19
C ALA A 10 14.33 -19.52 -6.66
N GLU A 11 15.54 -19.93 -7.02
CA GLU A 11 16.78 -19.23 -6.71
C GLU A 11 17.76 -19.37 -7.88
N GLY A 12 18.89 -18.68 -7.77
CA GLY A 12 19.98 -18.73 -8.73
C GLY A 12 19.78 -17.81 -9.94
N ARG A 13 20.68 -17.95 -10.91
CA ARG A 13 20.60 -17.24 -12.19
C ARG A 13 19.56 -17.85 -13.12
N ASP A 14 19.44 -19.17 -13.09
CA ASP A 14 18.57 -19.93 -14.00
C ASP A 14 17.10 -19.90 -13.53
N MET A 15 16.84 -19.48 -12.28
CA MET A 15 15.50 -19.34 -11.68
C MET A 15 14.62 -20.58 -11.86
N ASN A 16 15.22 -21.77 -11.86
CA ASN A 16 14.48 -23.01 -11.97
C ASN A 16 13.52 -23.16 -10.78
N VAL A 17 12.24 -23.33 -11.08
CA VAL A 17 11.19 -23.43 -10.08
C VAL A 17 11.09 -24.87 -9.58
N THR A 18 11.32 -25.05 -8.28
CA THR A 18 11.05 -26.30 -7.58
C THR A 18 9.70 -26.20 -6.88
N VAL A 19 8.86 -27.21 -7.06
CA VAL A 19 7.50 -27.23 -6.52
C VAL A 19 7.34 -28.39 -5.57
N LYS A 20 6.80 -28.14 -4.38
CA LYS A 20 6.52 -29.17 -3.37
C LYS A 20 5.17 -28.91 -2.68
N PRO A 21 4.49 -29.96 -2.19
CA PRO A 21 3.34 -29.80 -1.32
C PRO A 21 3.72 -29.03 -0.05
N ALA A 22 2.83 -28.16 0.42
CA ALA A 22 3.03 -27.39 1.65
C ALA A 22 1.70 -27.18 2.38
N ALA A 23 1.76 -27.05 3.71
CA ALA A 23 0.61 -26.61 4.48
C ALA A 23 0.48 -25.09 4.42
N HIS A 24 -0.64 -24.57 3.92
CA HIS A 24 -0.91 -23.13 3.85
C HIS A 24 -2.43 -22.90 3.94
N PRO A 25 -2.89 -21.88 4.70
CA PRO A 25 -4.30 -21.50 4.70
C PRO A 25 -4.74 -20.96 3.33
N VAL A 26 -6.04 -20.76 3.12
CA VAL A 26 -6.52 -20.16 1.86
C VAL A 26 -5.89 -18.78 1.66
N GLY A 27 -5.13 -18.61 0.57
CA GLY A 27 -4.47 -17.38 0.22
C GLY A 27 -3.15 -17.61 -0.52
N THR A 28 -2.27 -16.62 -0.48
CA THR A 28 -0.94 -16.71 -1.07
C THR A 28 0.05 -15.97 -0.19
N THR A 29 1.19 -16.58 0.08
CA THR A 29 2.32 -15.94 0.74
C THR A 29 3.48 -15.91 -0.24
N LEU A 30 4.03 -14.71 -0.46
CA LEU A 30 5.24 -14.51 -1.25
C LEU A 30 6.35 -14.06 -0.30
N GLU A 31 7.46 -14.76 -0.31
CA GLU A 31 8.67 -14.39 0.43
C GLU A 31 9.79 -14.10 -0.57
N VAL A 32 10.46 -12.97 -0.37
CA VAL A 32 11.58 -12.54 -1.21
C VAL A 32 12.78 -12.33 -0.30
N LEU A 33 13.79 -13.17 -0.46
CA LEU A 33 15.03 -13.15 0.32
C LEU A 33 16.16 -12.55 -0.51
N ASP A 34 17.06 -11.81 0.14
CA ASP A 34 18.28 -11.26 -0.44
C ASP A 34 18.08 -10.54 -1.79
N LEU A 35 17.13 -9.60 -1.84
CA LEU A 35 16.79 -8.87 -3.07
C LEU A 35 18.05 -8.32 -3.78
N PHE A 36 18.15 -8.56 -5.09
CA PHE A 36 19.29 -8.21 -5.95
C PHE A 36 20.62 -8.90 -5.65
N TYR A 37 20.65 -10.04 -4.95
CA TYR A 37 21.92 -10.76 -4.69
C TYR A 37 22.68 -11.19 -5.93
N ASN A 38 21.97 -11.58 -6.99
CA ASN A 38 22.55 -11.96 -8.28
C ASN A 38 22.75 -10.76 -9.23
N THR A 39 22.43 -9.53 -8.81
CA THR A 39 22.54 -8.30 -9.62
C THR A 39 23.33 -7.22 -8.87
N PRO A 40 24.67 -7.36 -8.73
CA PRO A 40 25.48 -6.51 -7.85
C PRO A 40 25.45 -5.02 -8.18
N ALA A 41 25.38 -4.67 -9.47
CA ALA A 41 25.23 -3.29 -9.90
C ALA A 41 23.95 -2.68 -9.32
N ARG A 42 22.81 -3.36 -9.46
CA ARG A 42 21.52 -2.88 -8.93
C ARG A 42 21.55 -2.72 -7.41
N ARG A 43 22.16 -3.69 -6.70
CA ARG A 43 22.36 -3.61 -5.25
C ARG A 43 23.17 -2.37 -4.83
N LYS A 44 24.24 -2.05 -5.57
CA LYS A 44 25.06 -0.84 -5.33
C LYS A 44 24.32 0.48 -5.60
N PHE A 45 23.29 0.46 -6.44
CA PHE A 45 22.45 1.62 -6.74
C PHE A 45 21.31 1.83 -5.75
N LEU A 46 21.09 0.91 -4.80
CA LEU A 46 20.11 1.14 -3.74
C LEU A 46 20.50 2.37 -2.92
N ARG A 47 19.47 3.14 -2.53
CA ARG A 47 19.66 4.21 -1.56
C ARG A 47 19.83 3.61 -0.17
N THR A 48 19.95 4.47 0.84
CA THR A 48 19.98 4.01 2.24
C THR A 48 18.73 3.23 2.58
N GLU A 49 18.85 2.27 3.51
CA GLU A 49 17.72 1.43 3.96
C GLU A 49 16.51 2.29 4.38
N LYS A 50 16.76 3.37 5.13
CA LYS A 50 15.72 4.33 5.53
C LYS A 50 15.00 4.93 4.33
N THR A 51 15.75 5.29 3.28
CA THR A 51 15.17 5.90 2.09
C THR A 51 14.33 4.88 1.32
N GLU A 52 14.84 3.68 1.08
CA GLU A 52 14.09 2.62 0.40
C GLU A 52 12.84 2.22 1.19
N PHE A 53 12.95 2.09 2.52
CA PHE A 53 11.79 1.85 3.38
C PHE A 53 10.74 2.95 3.26
N ASN A 54 11.15 4.22 3.23
CA ASN A 54 10.21 5.34 3.03
C ASN A 54 9.49 5.26 1.68
N HIS A 55 10.11 4.73 0.63
CA HIS A 55 9.44 4.49 -0.65
C HIS A 55 8.41 3.37 -0.55
N ILE A 56 8.75 2.26 0.14
CA ILE A 56 7.80 1.15 0.40
C ILE A 56 6.61 1.66 1.21
N ASP A 57 6.90 2.38 2.30
CA ASP A 57 5.94 3.00 3.20
C ASP A 57 4.94 3.89 2.44
N GLU A 58 5.44 4.71 1.52
CA GLU A 58 4.63 5.57 0.65
C GLU A 58 3.74 4.78 -0.32
N ILE A 59 4.26 3.72 -0.93
CA ILE A 59 3.47 2.83 -1.79
C ILE A 59 2.34 2.16 -0.98
N ILE A 60 2.63 1.72 0.25
CA ILE A 60 1.62 1.12 1.13
C ILE A 60 0.53 2.15 1.50
N ARG A 61 0.89 3.40 1.79
CA ARG A 61 -0.09 4.49 1.99
C ARG A 61 -0.99 4.66 0.77
N ARG A 62 -0.40 4.70 -0.44
CA ARG A 62 -1.14 4.84 -1.69
C ARG A 62 -2.14 3.71 -1.91
N ILE A 63 -1.73 2.46 -1.67
CA ILE A 63 -2.62 1.29 -1.79
C ILE A 63 -3.74 1.35 -0.74
N ALA A 64 -3.42 1.76 0.49
CA ALA A 64 -4.39 1.83 1.58
C ALA A 64 -5.51 2.86 1.33
N LEU A 65 -5.22 3.95 0.61
CA LEU A 65 -6.20 4.92 0.13
C LEU A 65 -7.01 4.44 -1.08
N ALA A 66 -6.43 3.60 -1.94
CA ALA A 66 -7.16 3.02 -3.07
C ALA A 66 -8.15 1.94 -2.63
N ARG A 67 -7.85 1.20 -1.54
CA ARG A 67 -8.61 0.02 -1.11
C ARG A 67 -8.95 0.07 0.38
N PHE A 68 -10.06 0.75 0.69
CA PHE A 68 -10.60 0.84 2.05
C PHE A 68 -11.17 -0.48 2.56
N ASP A 69 -11.57 -1.37 1.66
CA ASP A 69 -12.21 -2.65 1.92
C ASP A 69 -11.26 -3.74 2.47
N VAL A 70 -9.94 -3.53 2.40
CA VAL A 70 -8.94 -4.52 2.82
C VAL A 70 -8.12 -4.04 4.01
N THR A 71 -7.78 -4.94 4.93
CA THR A 71 -6.84 -4.67 6.02
C THR A 71 -5.40 -4.80 5.52
N ILE A 72 -4.56 -3.83 5.82
CA ILE A 72 -3.14 -3.80 5.42
C ILE A 72 -2.29 -3.58 6.66
N ASN A 73 -1.32 -4.46 6.89
CA ASN A 73 -0.32 -4.33 7.94
C ASN A 73 1.07 -4.23 7.31
N LEU A 74 1.87 -3.27 7.76
CA LEU A 74 3.28 -3.15 7.38
C LEU A 74 4.13 -3.29 8.63
N SER A 75 5.02 -4.28 8.62
CA SER A 75 6.03 -4.50 9.66
C SER A 75 7.42 -4.29 9.11
N HIS A 76 8.31 -3.73 9.92
CA HIS A 76 9.72 -3.55 9.60
C HIS A 76 10.56 -3.97 10.79
N ASN A 77 11.54 -4.85 10.58
CA ASN A 77 12.43 -5.37 11.62
C ASN A 77 11.69 -5.89 12.87
N GLY A 78 10.64 -6.69 12.64
CA GLY A 78 9.84 -7.30 13.71
C GLY A 78 8.85 -6.37 14.41
N LYS A 79 8.78 -5.08 14.05
CA LYS A 79 7.84 -4.12 14.63
C LYS A 79 6.77 -3.72 13.62
N ILE A 80 5.52 -3.66 14.07
CA ILE A 80 4.42 -3.10 13.26
C ILE A 80 4.64 -1.60 13.16
N VAL A 81 4.78 -1.12 11.91
CA VAL A 81 4.95 0.31 11.60
C VAL A 81 3.62 0.92 11.17
N ARG A 82 2.80 0.16 10.43
CA ARG A 82 1.46 0.60 10.02
C ARG A 82 0.44 -0.51 10.19
N GLN A 83 -0.74 -0.11 10.63
CA GLN A 83 -1.92 -0.96 10.65
C GLN A 83 -3.12 -0.17 10.13
N TYR A 84 -3.58 -0.53 8.94
CA TYR A 84 -4.77 0.03 8.31
C TYR A 84 -5.85 -1.05 8.35
N ARG A 85 -6.89 -0.84 9.17
CA ARG A 85 -8.03 -1.76 9.27
C ARG A 85 -9.03 -1.52 8.15
N ALA A 86 -9.58 -2.58 7.59
CA ALA A 86 -10.64 -2.48 6.58
C ALA A 86 -11.81 -1.64 7.12
N VAL A 87 -12.43 -0.89 6.24
CA VAL A 87 -13.65 -0.14 6.50
C VAL A 87 -14.79 -0.90 5.83
N PRO A 88 -15.78 -1.40 6.61
CA PRO A 88 -16.93 -2.09 6.03
C PRO A 88 -17.73 -1.12 5.14
N GLU A 89 -18.58 -1.67 4.27
CA GLU A 89 -19.46 -0.87 3.44
C GLU A 89 -20.35 0.04 4.31
N GLY A 90 -20.42 1.33 3.95
CA GLY A 90 -21.10 2.36 4.76
C GLY A 90 -20.36 2.76 6.06
N GLY A 91 -19.18 2.20 6.34
CA GLY A 91 -18.37 2.53 7.51
C GLY A 91 -17.62 3.86 7.40
N GLN A 92 -17.14 4.35 8.55
CA GLN A 92 -16.39 5.61 8.66
C GLN A 92 -14.98 5.48 8.05
N LYS A 93 -14.74 6.24 6.97
CA LYS A 93 -13.46 6.25 6.23
C LYS A 93 -12.44 7.20 6.87
N GLU A 94 -12.90 8.16 7.66
CA GLU A 94 -12.15 9.21 8.34
C GLU A 94 -11.02 8.65 9.19
N ARG A 95 -11.27 7.55 9.92
CA ARG A 95 -10.25 6.89 10.75
C ARG A 95 -9.07 6.40 9.91
N ARG A 96 -9.35 5.80 8.75
CA ARG A 96 -8.30 5.33 7.83
C ARG A 96 -7.61 6.50 7.15
N LEU A 97 -8.36 7.53 6.75
CA LEU A 97 -7.81 8.76 6.17
C LEU A 97 -6.84 9.44 7.15
N GLY A 98 -7.24 9.65 8.41
CA GLY A 98 -6.39 10.25 9.44
C GLY A 98 -5.15 9.41 9.77
N ALA A 99 -5.24 8.08 9.70
CA ALA A 99 -4.08 7.20 9.88
C ALA A 99 -3.06 7.28 8.72
N ILE A 100 -3.48 7.76 7.54
CA ILE A 100 -2.63 7.88 6.35
C ILE A 100 -2.11 9.31 6.17
N CYS A 101 -3.02 10.29 6.19
CA CYS A 101 -2.75 11.70 5.91
C CYS A 101 -2.49 12.52 7.18
N GLY A 102 -2.68 11.94 8.37
CA GLY A 102 -2.54 12.63 9.65
C GLY A 102 -3.81 13.35 10.10
N THR A 103 -3.86 13.69 11.39
CA THR A 103 -5.01 14.35 12.02
C THR A 103 -5.23 15.76 11.49
N ALA A 104 -4.15 16.52 11.26
CA ALA A 104 -4.22 17.87 10.72
C ALA A 104 -4.90 17.93 9.34
N PHE A 105 -4.66 16.93 8.48
CA PHE A 105 -5.38 16.82 7.20
C PHE A 105 -6.85 16.49 7.44
N LEU A 106 -7.13 15.50 8.31
CA LEU A 106 -8.49 15.05 8.58
C LEU A 106 -9.39 16.17 9.13
N GLU A 107 -8.85 17.03 10.01
CA GLU A 107 -9.58 18.17 10.58
C GLU A 107 -10.02 19.19 9.53
N GLN A 108 -9.28 19.30 8.42
CA GLN A 108 -9.55 20.23 7.33
C GLN A 108 -10.11 19.52 6.08
N ALA A 109 -10.39 18.21 6.17
CA ALA A 109 -10.78 17.39 5.03
C ALA A 109 -12.25 17.60 4.67
N LEU A 110 -12.49 18.09 3.46
CA LEU A 110 -13.80 18.21 2.84
C LEU A 110 -14.02 17.03 1.90
N ALA A 111 -15.04 16.22 2.17
CA ALA A 111 -15.44 15.13 1.28
C ALA A 111 -16.04 15.71 0.00
N ILE A 112 -15.59 15.21 -1.14
CA ILE A 112 -16.13 15.57 -2.45
C ILE A 112 -16.70 14.33 -3.13
N GLU A 113 -17.87 14.51 -3.74
CA GLU A 113 -18.50 13.56 -4.63
C GLU A 113 -19.16 14.32 -5.76
N TRP A 114 -18.79 14.00 -6.99
CA TRP A 114 -19.32 14.65 -8.18
C TRP A 114 -19.44 13.65 -9.31
N GLN A 115 -20.49 13.81 -10.13
CA GLN A 115 -20.75 12.95 -11.27
C GLN A 115 -21.08 13.80 -12.50
N HIS A 116 -20.50 13.42 -13.64
CA HIS A 116 -20.80 14.02 -14.93
C HIS A 116 -20.75 12.98 -16.04
N GLY A 117 -21.93 12.69 -16.61
CA GLY A 117 -22.10 11.53 -17.47
C GLY A 117 -21.68 10.26 -16.72
N ASP A 118 -20.78 9.50 -17.36
CA ASP A 118 -20.25 8.24 -16.82
C ASP A 118 -19.03 8.43 -15.90
N LEU A 119 -18.56 9.67 -15.72
CA LEU A 119 -17.41 9.97 -14.87
C LEU A 119 -17.89 10.29 -13.45
N THR A 120 -17.28 9.61 -12.47
CA THR A 120 -17.48 9.88 -11.04
C THR A 120 -16.16 10.28 -10.41
N LEU A 121 -16.15 11.42 -9.73
CA LEU A 121 -15.06 11.89 -8.89
C LEU A 121 -15.46 11.75 -7.43
N ARG A 122 -14.62 11.11 -6.62
CA ARG A 122 -14.81 10.97 -5.17
C ARG A 122 -13.48 11.15 -4.46
N GLY A 123 -13.50 11.74 -3.26
CA GLY A 123 -12.29 11.85 -2.44
C GLY A 123 -12.43 12.90 -1.34
N TRP A 124 -11.27 13.38 -0.90
CA TRP A 124 -11.17 14.45 0.10
C TRP A 124 -10.19 15.49 -0.38
N VAL A 125 -10.50 16.76 -0.12
CA VAL A 125 -9.61 17.90 -0.34
C VAL A 125 -9.47 18.68 0.95
N ALA A 126 -8.31 19.28 1.20
CA ALA A 126 -8.15 20.16 2.35
C ALA A 126 -8.85 21.51 2.08
N ASP A 127 -9.44 22.13 3.11
CA ASP A 127 -9.96 23.49 3.04
C ASP A 127 -8.85 24.46 2.59
N PRO A 128 -9.00 25.16 1.45
CA PRO A 128 -7.97 26.06 0.94
C PRO A 128 -7.63 27.19 1.91
N ASN A 129 -8.55 27.62 2.78
CA ASN A 129 -8.31 28.70 3.74
C ASN A 129 -7.42 28.27 4.92
N HIS A 130 -7.35 26.96 5.19
CA HIS A 130 -6.63 26.37 6.32
C HIS A 130 -5.47 25.45 5.86
N THR A 131 -5.14 25.48 4.56
CA THR A 131 -4.08 24.67 3.99
C THR A 131 -2.70 25.23 4.35
N THR A 132 -1.83 24.36 4.87
CA THR A 132 -0.41 24.66 5.13
C THR A 132 0.48 24.02 4.05
N PRO A 133 1.75 24.43 3.89
CA PRO A 133 2.66 23.78 2.95
C PRO A 133 2.76 22.26 3.14
N ALA A 134 2.77 21.79 4.39
CA ALA A 134 2.79 20.36 4.69
C ALA A 134 1.52 19.62 4.25
N LEU A 135 0.35 20.25 4.35
CA LEU A 135 -0.90 19.68 3.82
C LEU A 135 -0.92 19.69 2.30
N ALA A 136 -0.34 20.72 1.67
CA ALA A 136 -0.26 20.83 0.22
C ALA A 136 0.64 19.76 -0.43
N GLU A 137 1.58 19.16 0.31
CA GLU A 137 2.38 18.02 -0.15
C GLU A 137 1.58 16.70 -0.20
N ILE A 138 0.43 16.62 0.48
CA ILE A 138 -0.41 15.42 0.53
C ILE A 138 -1.31 15.39 -0.70
N GLN A 139 -0.82 14.78 -1.78
CA GLN A 139 -1.56 14.67 -3.03
C GLN A 139 -1.57 13.22 -3.53
N TYR A 140 -2.78 12.66 -3.60
CA TYR A 140 -3.02 11.30 -4.06
C TYR A 140 -4.13 11.30 -5.12
N CYS A 141 -3.83 10.78 -6.30
CA CYS A 141 -4.77 10.71 -7.41
C CYS A 141 -4.87 9.28 -7.93
N TYR A 142 -6.09 8.87 -8.27
CA TYR A 142 -6.39 7.51 -8.70
C TYR A 142 -7.38 7.52 -9.85
N VAL A 143 -7.19 6.61 -10.79
CA VAL A 143 -8.14 6.30 -11.86
C VAL A 143 -8.53 4.84 -11.74
N ASN A 144 -9.82 4.57 -11.55
CA ASN A 144 -10.34 3.20 -11.39
C ASN A 144 -9.58 2.39 -10.31
N GLY A 145 -9.24 3.04 -9.19
CA GLY A 145 -8.51 2.44 -8.08
C GLY A 145 -7.01 2.22 -8.32
N ARG A 146 -6.44 2.71 -9.44
CA ARG A 146 -5.01 2.64 -9.74
C ARG A 146 -4.37 4.00 -9.53
N MET A 147 -3.27 4.03 -8.79
CA MET A 147 -2.51 5.26 -8.54
C MET A 147 -1.89 5.80 -9.83
N MET A 148 -1.87 7.14 -9.97
CA MET A 148 -1.10 7.85 -10.99
C MET A 148 0.26 8.34 -10.46
#